data_AF-A0A6L0XUD2-F1
#
_entry.id   AF-A0A6L0XUD2-F1
#
_cell.length_a   1.000
_cell.length_b   1.000
_cell.length_c   1.000
_cell.angle_alpha   90.00
_cell.angle_beta   90.00
_cell.angle_gamma   90.00
#
_symmetry.space_group_name_H-M   'P 1'
#
loop_
_entity.id
_entity.type
_entity.pdbx_description
1 polymer ?
#
loop_
_entity_poly.entity_id
_entity_poly.type
_entity_poly.pdbx_seq_one_letter_code
_entity_poly.pdbx_strand_id
1 'polypeptide(L)'
;MKVHYFNILLFALPLNILEHNKNKPYSKQHTKTNRLLCECDPYRPNYDNDLEMKELMDNFNKQTQQRFHEYDERLQSKRMQCKEKCNKEIHKIILKDKLEKQMTEQFATLDTIITTEDIPTCICEKSMADKVEKGCLRCGGVLGGGIVPAFGTIGGTTLYALNALKPTAIADAIAEAIKLNADRILAAAKIAGAEVGKNSVIAGIIRDFDVSTINGQALGLFFTKKKYTEIPTITEYIYTQYEARCLSNRSPNDILCLYDMITSGSRGKVVDMRTVIQGNLTRIVTKAEKASAKAAKDASETATNAIKAQQTNVINTTYATYQTAITASIIAIVVIVLIMVIIYFILRHRRKKKMKKKLQYIKLLEE
;
A
#
# COMPACT_ATOMS: atom_id res chain seq x y z
N MET A 1 -40.25 -11.58 -35.85
CA MET A 1 -39.11 -10.64 -35.79
C MET A 1 -37.92 -11.39 -35.20
N LYS A 2 -36.98 -11.79 -36.07
CA LYS A 2 -35.63 -12.23 -35.68
C LYS A 2 -35.01 -11.16 -34.78
N VAL A 3 -34.28 -11.52 -33.72
CA VAL A 3 -32.86 -11.12 -33.47
C VAL A 3 -32.34 -11.93 -32.26
N HIS A 4 -31.19 -12.55 -32.51
CA HIS A 4 -30.22 -13.16 -31.60
C HIS A 4 -29.99 -12.39 -30.28
N TYR A 5 -30.08 -13.06 -29.12
CA TYR A 5 -29.48 -12.53 -27.88
C TYR A 5 -29.13 -13.60 -26.84
N PHE A 6 -28.51 -14.71 -27.26
CA PHE A 6 -28.03 -15.75 -26.31
C PHE A 6 -26.59 -16.22 -26.53
N ASN A 7 -25.76 -15.48 -27.27
CA ASN A 7 -24.44 -15.95 -27.68
C ASN A 7 -23.23 -15.03 -27.35
N ILE A 8 -23.31 -14.13 -26.36
CA ILE A 8 -22.14 -13.33 -25.96
C ILE A 8 -21.89 -13.38 -24.45
N LEU A 9 -21.83 -14.60 -23.89
CA LEU A 9 -20.91 -14.83 -22.78
C LEU A 9 -20.50 -16.31 -22.77
N LEU A 10 -19.62 -16.62 -23.71
CA LEU A 10 -18.82 -17.84 -23.72
C LEU A 10 -18.09 -17.99 -22.38
N PHE A 11 -18.45 -19.02 -21.62
CA PHE A 11 -17.50 -19.90 -20.96
C PHE A 11 -18.07 -21.33 -21.02
N ALA A 12 -18.12 -21.84 -22.24
CA ALA A 12 -18.25 -23.25 -22.52
C ALA A 12 -16.85 -23.88 -22.52
N LEU A 13 -16.46 -24.47 -21.39
CA LEU A 13 -15.42 -25.50 -21.25
C LEU A 13 -15.59 -26.13 -19.85
N PRO A 14 -15.41 -27.44 -19.64
CA PRO A 14 -16.30 -28.51 -20.08
C PRO A 14 -16.77 -29.37 -18.89
N LEU A 15 -18.09 -29.52 -18.68
CA LEU A 15 -18.66 -30.55 -17.79
C LEU A 15 -18.76 -31.90 -18.52
N ASN A 16 -17.65 -32.34 -19.13
CA ASN A 16 -17.56 -33.61 -19.85
C ASN A 16 -16.82 -34.68 -19.02
N ILE A 17 -17.03 -34.68 -17.70
CA ILE A 17 -16.52 -35.71 -16.79
C ILE A 17 -17.61 -36.00 -15.73
N LEU A 18 -18.74 -36.59 -16.13
CA LEU A 18 -19.44 -37.58 -15.29
C LEU A 18 -20.56 -38.34 -16.04
N GLU A 19 -20.38 -38.65 -17.31
CA GLU A 19 -21.25 -39.61 -18.02
C GLU A 19 -20.53 -40.95 -18.21
N HIS A 20 -20.15 -41.60 -17.11
CA HIS A 20 -19.97 -43.05 -17.12
C HIS A 20 -20.01 -43.64 -15.71
N ASN A 21 -21.20 -44.12 -15.30
CA ASN A 21 -21.25 -45.37 -14.55
C ASN A 21 -22.63 -46.03 -14.73
N LYS A 22 -22.70 -46.95 -15.68
CA LYS A 22 -23.75 -47.97 -15.71
C LYS A 22 -23.43 -48.94 -14.58
N ASN A 23 -24.22 -48.92 -13.50
CA ASN A 23 -24.58 -50.11 -12.74
C ASN A 23 -25.74 -49.77 -11.78
N LYS A 24 -26.93 -50.29 -12.09
CA LYS A 24 -28.01 -50.43 -11.12
C LYS A 24 -27.62 -51.57 -10.17
N PRO A 25 -27.92 -51.42 -8.88
CA PRO A 25 -28.65 -52.47 -8.19
C PRO A 25 -30.00 -51.93 -7.74
N TYR A 26 -30.99 -52.78 -7.94
CA TYR A 26 -32.38 -52.62 -7.55
C TYR A 26 -32.51 -52.22 -6.07
N SER A 27 -33.23 -51.13 -5.77
CA SER A 27 -33.66 -50.80 -4.39
C SER A 27 -35.16 -50.53 -4.40
N LYS A 28 -35.88 -51.32 -3.60
CA LYS A 28 -37.34 -51.31 -3.44
C LYS A 28 -37.86 -49.93 -3.05
N GLN A 29 -38.96 -49.52 -3.67
CA GLN A 29 -39.71 -48.32 -3.29
C GLN A 29 -40.35 -48.52 -1.91
N HIS A 30 -40.01 -47.66 -0.95
CA HIS A 30 -40.88 -47.40 0.19
C HIS A 30 -41.79 -46.21 -0.14
N THR A 31 -43.08 -46.50 -0.21
CA THR A 31 -44.17 -45.53 -0.35
C THR A 31 -44.17 -44.60 0.85
N LYS A 32 -43.73 -43.34 0.67
CA LYS A 32 -43.94 -42.28 1.66
C LYS A 32 -45.17 -41.46 1.30
N THR A 33 -46.22 -41.63 2.08
CA THR A 33 -47.44 -40.81 2.09
C THR A 33 -47.15 -39.44 2.68
N ASN A 34 -46.80 -38.45 1.86
CA ASN A 34 -46.87 -37.05 2.28
C ASN A 34 -48.34 -36.60 2.27
N ARG A 35 -49.00 -36.71 3.44
CA ARG A 35 -50.29 -36.10 3.73
C ARG A 35 -50.16 -34.58 3.63
N LEU A 36 -50.98 -33.99 2.77
CA LEU A 36 -51.28 -32.57 2.74
C LEU A 36 -51.93 -32.20 4.09
N LEU A 37 -51.48 -31.11 4.72
CA LEU A 37 -52.22 -30.44 5.79
C LEU A 37 -53.45 -29.79 5.14
N CYS A 38 -54.51 -30.61 5.04
CA CYS A 38 -55.87 -30.13 4.95
C CYS A 38 -56.24 -29.61 6.35
N GLU A 39 -56.95 -28.49 6.43
CA GLU A 39 -57.74 -28.15 7.61
C GLU A 39 -58.75 -29.28 7.81
N CYS A 40 -58.39 -30.25 8.64
CA CYS A 40 -59.33 -31.12 9.31
C CYS A 40 -59.55 -30.45 10.67
N ASP A 41 -60.81 -30.21 11.03
CA ASP A 41 -61.16 -29.88 12.42
C ASP A 41 -60.41 -30.84 13.34
N PRO A 42 -59.61 -30.35 14.31
CA PRO A 42 -58.84 -31.22 15.16
C PRO A 42 -59.83 -31.97 16.05
N TYR A 43 -60.17 -33.18 15.64
CA TYR A 43 -60.65 -34.18 16.58
C TYR A 43 -59.61 -34.24 17.69
N ARG A 44 -59.96 -33.74 18.88
CA ARG A 44 -59.20 -33.89 20.12
C ARG A 44 -59.64 -35.21 20.74
N PRO A 45 -58.97 -36.33 20.45
CA PRO A 45 -59.22 -37.54 21.21
C PRO A 45 -58.91 -37.27 22.69
N ASN A 46 -59.88 -37.55 23.55
CA ASN A 46 -59.77 -37.38 25.00
C ASN A 46 -58.94 -38.54 25.58
N TYR A 47 -57.61 -38.46 25.39
CA TYR A 47 -56.64 -39.45 25.90
C TYR A 47 -56.16 -39.14 27.33
N ASP A 48 -56.83 -38.23 28.04
CA ASP A 48 -56.39 -37.79 29.38
C ASP A 48 -56.37 -38.91 30.43
N ASN A 49 -57.06 -40.03 30.17
CA ASN A 49 -57.21 -41.17 31.07
C ASN A 49 -56.52 -42.47 30.60
N ASP A 50 -55.81 -42.47 29.47
CA ASP A 50 -55.10 -43.66 28.99
C ASP A 50 -53.71 -43.76 29.64
N LEU A 51 -53.48 -44.83 30.40
CA LEU A 51 -52.28 -45.02 31.22
C LEU A 51 -51.01 -45.12 30.35
N GLU A 52 -51.10 -45.81 29.21
CA GLU A 52 -49.96 -45.99 28.29
C GLU A 52 -49.61 -44.69 27.57
N MET A 53 -50.62 -43.91 27.20
CA MET A 53 -50.40 -42.62 26.52
C MET A 53 -49.79 -41.59 27.46
N LYS A 54 -50.16 -41.62 28.74
CA LYS A 54 -49.58 -40.75 29.78
C LYS A 54 -48.10 -41.06 30.02
N GLU A 55 -47.71 -42.34 30.01
CA GLU A 55 -46.32 -42.77 30.16
C GLU A 55 -45.45 -42.37 28.96
N LEU A 56 -45.96 -42.52 27.74
CA LEU A 56 -45.28 -42.06 26.53
C LEU A 56 -45.10 -40.54 26.54
N MET A 57 -46.13 -39.79 26.89
CA MET A 57 -46.08 -38.32 26.96
C MET A 57 -45.07 -37.84 28.01
N ASP A 58 -45.01 -38.50 29.17
CA ASP A 58 -44.03 -38.20 30.23
C ASP A 58 -42.58 -38.48 29.76
N ASN A 59 -42.36 -39.57 29.02
CA ASN A 59 -41.05 -39.92 28.50
C ASN A 59 -40.60 -38.94 27.39
N PHE A 60 -41.51 -38.53 26.50
CA PHE A 60 -41.23 -37.46 25.52
C PHE A 60 -40.95 -36.12 26.20
N ASN A 61 -41.69 -35.77 27.26
CA ASN A 61 -41.45 -34.55 28.02
C ASN A 61 -40.07 -34.57 28.69
N LYS A 62 -39.68 -35.67 29.33
CA LYS A 62 -38.34 -35.84 29.94
C LYS A 62 -37.22 -35.68 28.91
N GLN A 63 -37.31 -36.33 27.76
CA GLN A 63 -36.31 -36.20 26.69
C GLN A 63 -36.28 -34.79 26.08
N THR A 64 -37.42 -34.13 26.00
CA THR A 64 -37.54 -32.77 25.46
C THR A 64 -36.95 -31.76 26.44
N GLN A 65 -37.21 -31.91 27.74
CA GLN A 65 -36.65 -31.10 28.81
C GLN A 65 -35.12 -31.21 28.85
N GLN A 66 -34.56 -32.42 28.69
CA GLN A 66 -33.12 -32.62 28.63
C GLN A 66 -32.47 -31.90 27.44
N ARG A 67 -33.10 -31.96 26.25
CA ARG A 67 -32.62 -31.24 25.07
C ARG A 67 -32.69 -29.71 25.21
N PHE A 68 -33.69 -29.19 25.91
CA PHE A 68 -33.77 -27.76 26.21
C PHE A 68 -32.66 -27.32 27.15
N HIS A 69 -32.36 -28.10 28.20
CA HIS A 69 -31.23 -27.83 29.08
C HIS A 69 -29.89 -27.84 28.33
N GLU A 70 -29.64 -28.85 27.49
CA GLU A 70 -28.41 -28.92 26.68
C GLU A 70 -28.28 -27.75 25.69
N TYR A 71 -29.40 -27.29 25.11
CA TYR A 71 -29.40 -26.14 24.20
C TYR A 71 -29.10 -24.84 24.95
N ASP A 72 -29.70 -24.63 26.13
CA ASP A 72 -29.47 -23.45 26.96
C ASP A 72 -28.03 -23.39 27.47
N GLU A 73 -27.45 -24.51 27.90
CA GLU A 73 -26.03 -24.58 28.30
C GLU A 73 -25.09 -24.23 27.14
N ARG A 74 -25.35 -24.75 25.93
CA ARG A 74 -24.57 -24.39 24.72
C ARG A 74 -24.71 -22.91 24.39
N LEU A 75 -25.91 -22.35 24.51
CA LEU A 75 -26.15 -20.94 24.27
C LEU A 75 -25.40 -20.06 25.28
N GLN A 76 -25.45 -20.40 26.56
CA GLN A 76 -24.72 -19.69 27.62
C GLN A 76 -23.20 -19.78 27.41
N SER A 77 -22.66 -20.96 27.10
CA SER A 77 -21.24 -21.17 26.80
C SER A 77 -20.75 -20.30 25.65
N LYS A 78 -21.52 -20.25 24.54
CA LYS A 78 -21.19 -19.41 23.39
C LYS A 78 -21.27 -17.91 23.70
N ARG A 79 -22.23 -17.48 24.53
CA ARG A 79 -22.33 -16.10 25.00
C ARG A 79 -21.11 -15.70 25.85
N MET A 80 -20.65 -16.59 26.74
CA MET A 80 -19.45 -16.37 27.55
C MET A 80 -18.20 -16.21 26.67
N GLN A 81 -18.00 -17.10 25.69
CA GLN A 81 -16.89 -17.03 24.74
C GLN A 81 -16.87 -15.71 23.94
N CYS A 82 -18.04 -15.25 23.47
CA CYS A 82 -18.13 -13.96 22.76
C CYS A 82 -17.84 -12.77 23.70
N LYS A 83 -18.28 -12.81 24.95
CA LYS A 83 -18.03 -11.75 25.94
C LYS A 83 -16.55 -11.65 26.30
N GLU A 84 -15.87 -12.79 26.50
CA GLU A 84 -14.41 -12.81 26.72
C GLU A 84 -13.63 -12.28 25.53
N LYS A 85 -14.01 -12.68 24.31
CA LYS A 85 -13.35 -12.20 23.09
C LYS A 85 -13.52 -10.69 22.92
N CYS A 86 -14.72 -10.17 23.16
CA CYS A 86 -15.01 -8.74 23.13
C CYS A 86 -14.20 -7.97 24.20
N ASN A 87 -14.18 -8.46 25.45
CA ASN A 87 -13.39 -7.85 26.52
C ASN A 87 -11.89 -7.82 26.19
N LYS A 88 -11.37 -8.89 25.57
CA LYS A 88 -9.97 -8.95 25.13
C LYS A 88 -9.65 -7.93 24.04
N GLU A 89 -10.56 -7.74 23.07
CA GLU A 89 -10.41 -6.74 22.01
C GLU A 89 -10.52 -5.31 22.56
N ILE A 90 -11.48 -5.05 23.46
CA ILE A 90 -11.62 -3.76 24.16
C ILE A 90 -10.36 -3.45 24.97
N HIS A 91 -9.82 -4.40 25.73
CA HIS A 91 -8.59 -4.21 26.50
C HIS A 91 -7.40 -3.90 25.59
N LYS A 92 -7.33 -4.51 24.39
CA LYS A 92 -6.30 -4.21 23.39
C LYS A 92 -6.44 -2.79 22.82
N ILE A 93 -7.67 -2.33 22.58
CA ILE A 93 -7.95 -0.97 22.11
C ILE A 93 -7.58 0.06 23.19
N ILE A 94 -7.95 -0.17 24.45
CA ILE A 94 -7.62 0.72 25.58
C ILE A 94 -6.09 0.82 25.77
N LEU A 95 -5.37 -0.29 25.72
CA LEU A 95 -3.90 -0.28 25.81
C LEU A 95 -3.27 0.50 24.66
N LYS A 96 -3.79 0.35 23.44
CA LYS A 96 -3.30 1.06 22.26
C LYS A 96 -3.53 2.57 22.39
N ASP A 97 -4.73 2.99 22.80
CA ASP A 97 -5.08 4.40 23.04
C ASP A 97 -4.22 5.02 24.16
N LYS A 98 -3.91 4.26 25.21
CA LYS A 98 -3.03 4.71 26.30
C LYS A 98 -1.59 4.93 25.83
N LEU A 99 -1.05 4.06 24.98
CA LEU A 99 0.29 4.24 24.40
C LEU A 99 0.34 5.40 23.41
N GLU A 100 -0.68 5.56 22.58
CA GLU A 100 -0.78 6.70 21.65
C GLU A 100 -0.84 8.03 22.41
N LYS A 101 -1.62 8.11 23.50
CA LYS A 101 -1.66 9.29 24.39
C LYS A 101 -0.32 9.60 25.04
N GLN A 102 0.35 8.59 25.60
CA GLN A 102 1.68 8.79 26.21
C GLN A 102 2.73 9.25 25.20
N MET A 103 2.69 8.72 23.98
CA MET A 103 3.58 9.16 22.90
C MET A 103 3.29 10.62 22.52
N THR A 104 2.01 11.00 22.35
CA THR A 104 1.65 12.39 22.03
C THR A 104 2.03 13.37 23.14
N GLU A 105 1.91 12.98 24.41
CA GLU A 105 2.32 13.81 25.55
C GLU A 105 3.85 13.98 25.58
N GLN A 106 4.62 12.91 25.37
CA GLN A 106 6.08 13.01 25.30
C GLN A 106 6.55 13.90 24.15
N PHE A 107 5.93 13.77 22.97
CA PHE A 107 6.22 14.64 21.83
C PHE A 107 5.85 16.10 22.11
N ALA A 108 4.70 16.37 22.75
CA ALA A 108 4.31 17.72 23.14
C ALA A 108 5.26 18.34 24.18
N THR A 109 5.76 17.56 25.14
CA THR A 109 6.75 18.05 26.12
C THR A 109 8.12 18.29 25.51
N LEU A 110 8.54 17.49 24.52
CA LEU A 110 9.78 17.74 23.77
C LEU A 110 9.69 19.02 22.94
N ASP A 111 8.51 19.33 22.37
CA ASP A 111 8.25 20.56 21.62
C ASP A 111 8.36 21.82 22.51
N THR A 112 7.93 21.75 23.77
CA THR A 112 8.02 22.90 24.70
C THR A 112 9.44 23.24 25.18
N ILE A 113 10.42 22.37 25.01
CA ILE A 113 11.83 22.61 25.39
C ILE A 113 12.56 23.43 24.32
N ILE A 114 12.01 23.55 23.11
CA ILE A 114 12.54 24.38 22.04
C ILE A 114 11.88 25.76 22.15
N THR A 115 12.46 26.64 22.95
CA THR A 115 11.94 28.00 23.18
C THR A 115 11.84 28.83 21.91
N THR A 116 10.70 29.51 21.83
CA THR A 116 10.14 30.35 20.76
C THR A 116 10.84 31.71 20.62
N GLU A 117 12.13 31.75 20.27
CA GLU A 117 12.80 33.03 19.93
C GLU A 117 13.25 33.17 18.47
N ASP A 118 13.27 32.10 17.66
CA ASP A 118 13.70 32.20 16.25
C ASP A 118 12.57 31.89 15.23
N ILE A 119 11.39 32.49 15.42
CA ILE A 119 10.31 32.50 14.41
C ILE A 119 10.18 33.90 13.79
N PRO A 120 10.32 34.07 12.46
CA PRO A 120 9.46 34.96 11.72
C PRO A 120 8.21 34.20 11.29
N THR A 121 7.09 34.76 11.73
CA THR A 121 5.70 34.33 11.68
C THR A 121 5.23 33.75 10.34
N CYS A 122 4.67 32.55 10.38
CA CYS A 122 3.53 32.16 9.55
C CYS A 122 2.56 31.35 10.40
N ILE A 123 1.51 32.03 10.85
CA ILE A 123 0.37 31.50 11.59
C ILE A 123 -0.29 30.38 10.76
N CYS A 124 -0.27 29.16 11.28
CA CYS A 124 -1.21 28.10 10.90
C CYS A 124 -1.83 27.53 12.17
N GLU A 125 -2.59 28.38 12.85
CA GLU A 125 -3.45 27.97 13.94
C GLU A 125 -4.67 27.20 13.38
N LYS A 126 -4.89 25.98 13.89
CA LYS A 126 -6.18 25.23 13.91
C LYS A 126 -6.90 24.87 12.60
N SER A 127 -6.25 24.83 11.43
CA SER A 127 -6.98 24.55 10.16
C SER A 127 -7.02 23.08 9.68
N MET A 128 -6.20 22.14 10.18
CA MET A 128 -6.12 20.81 9.53
C MET A 128 -7.27 19.86 9.90
N ALA A 129 -7.81 19.94 11.12
CA ALA A 129 -9.03 19.19 11.47
C ALA A 129 -10.26 19.77 10.76
N ASP A 130 -10.41 21.09 10.72
CA ASP A 130 -11.58 21.75 10.10
C ASP A 130 -11.57 21.68 8.54
N LYS A 131 -10.38 21.56 7.90
CA LYS A 131 -10.27 21.35 6.44
C LYS A 131 -10.39 19.90 6.02
N VAL A 132 -9.91 18.94 6.81
CA VAL A 132 -10.12 17.52 6.51
C VAL A 132 -11.58 17.16 6.75
N GLU A 133 -12.24 17.75 7.75
CA GLU A 133 -13.67 17.57 7.99
C GLU A 133 -14.52 18.25 6.89
N LYS A 134 -14.21 19.48 6.45
CA LYS A 134 -14.88 20.10 5.27
C LYS A 134 -14.54 19.43 3.93
N GLY A 135 -13.36 18.82 3.78
CA GLY A 135 -12.94 18.07 2.59
C GLY A 135 -13.63 16.72 2.48
N CYS A 136 -13.77 16.02 3.61
CA CYS A 136 -14.49 14.76 3.72
C CYS A 136 -16.02 14.98 3.68
N LEU A 137 -16.54 16.08 4.29
CA LEU A 137 -17.92 16.54 4.13
C LEU A 137 -18.23 17.08 2.73
N ARG A 138 -17.25 17.54 1.95
CA ARG A 138 -17.46 17.84 0.52
C ARG A 138 -17.52 16.57 -0.33
N CYS A 139 -16.81 15.51 0.04
CA CYS A 139 -16.98 14.19 -0.61
C CYS A 139 -18.26 13.46 -0.16
N GLY A 140 -18.72 13.66 1.07
CA GLY A 140 -20.01 13.15 1.57
C GLY A 140 -21.22 14.04 1.24
N GLY A 141 -21.01 15.33 1.01
CA GLY A 141 -22.05 16.34 0.79
C GLY A 141 -22.60 16.37 -0.63
N VAL A 142 -21.93 15.73 -1.59
CA VAL A 142 -22.53 15.42 -2.91
C VAL A 142 -23.51 14.24 -2.82
N LEU A 143 -23.56 13.54 -1.67
CA LEU A 143 -24.50 12.45 -1.40
C LEU A 143 -25.57 12.78 -0.34
N GLY A 144 -25.62 14.02 0.17
CA GLY A 144 -26.51 14.39 1.27
C GLY A 144 -27.13 15.77 1.12
N GLY A 145 -28.10 15.93 0.22
CA GLY A 145 -28.86 17.18 0.10
C GLY A 145 -29.79 17.24 -1.11
N GLY A 146 -30.91 16.52 -1.04
CA GLY A 146 -32.13 16.85 -1.80
C GLY A 146 -32.17 16.46 -3.28
N ILE A 147 -32.41 15.17 -3.56
CA ILE A 147 -33.47 14.59 -4.43
C ILE A 147 -33.14 13.08 -4.53
N VAL A 148 -33.92 12.26 -3.83
CA VAL A 148 -34.10 10.83 -4.15
C VAL A 148 -35.19 10.83 -5.24
N PRO A 149 -35.09 10.17 -6.42
CA PRO A 149 -34.59 8.80 -6.60
C PRO A 149 -33.85 8.53 -7.94
N ALA A 150 -32.58 8.16 -7.92
CA ALA A 150 -31.99 7.42 -9.05
C ALA A 150 -30.71 6.66 -8.64
N PHE A 151 -30.87 5.56 -7.90
CA PHE A 151 -29.86 4.48 -7.86
C PHE A 151 -29.78 3.70 -9.21
N GLY A 152 -29.98 4.39 -10.35
CA GLY A 152 -30.08 3.79 -11.68
C GLY A 152 -29.15 4.39 -12.73
N THR A 153 -28.49 5.52 -12.46
CA THR A 153 -27.60 6.18 -13.42
C THR A 153 -26.47 6.89 -12.71
N ILE A 154 -25.43 6.15 -12.29
CA ILE A 154 -24.11 6.75 -12.11
C ILE A 154 -23.61 7.05 -13.53
N GLY A 155 -24.03 8.20 -14.06
CA GLY A 155 -23.63 8.69 -15.37
C GLY A 155 -22.13 8.94 -15.39
N GLY A 156 -21.47 8.61 -16.50
CA GLY A 156 -20.02 8.70 -16.69
C GLY A 156 -19.39 10.07 -16.39
N THR A 157 -20.19 11.13 -16.22
CA THR A 157 -19.75 12.48 -15.82
C THR A 157 -19.20 12.52 -14.39
N THR A 158 -19.75 11.75 -13.45
CA THR A 158 -19.24 11.66 -12.06
C THR A 158 -17.97 10.80 -11.96
N LEU A 159 -17.88 9.74 -12.77
CA LEU A 159 -16.67 8.93 -12.95
C LEU A 159 -15.52 9.74 -13.56
N TYR A 160 -15.81 10.67 -14.47
CA TYR A 160 -14.81 11.54 -15.09
C TYR A 160 -14.18 12.49 -14.07
N ALA A 161 -14.98 13.12 -13.21
CA ALA A 161 -14.49 14.00 -12.15
C ALA A 161 -13.64 13.24 -11.10
N LEU A 162 -14.05 12.02 -10.73
CA LEU A 162 -13.26 11.15 -9.84
C LEU A 162 -11.94 10.71 -10.48
N ASN A 163 -11.93 10.43 -11.78
CA ASN A 163 -10.69 10.08 -12.50
C ASN A 163 -9.72 11.27 -12.62
N ALA A 164 -10.22 12.51 -12.61
CA ALA A 164 -9.36 13.70 -12.62
C ALA A 164 -8.71 13.98 -11.25
N LEU A 165 -9.37 13.64 -10.13
CA LEU A 165 -8.85 13.85 -8.77
C LEU A 165 -7.90 12.74 -8.28
N LYS A 166 -7.97 11.55 -8.87
CA LYS A 166 -7.05 10.43 -8.56
C LYS A 166 -5.57 10.76 -8.80
N PRO A 167 -5.15 11.27 -9.99
CA PRO A 167 -3.74 11.55 -10.23
C PRO A 167 -3.22 12.67 -9.33
N THR A 168 -4.04 13.66 -8.99
CA THR A 168 -3.63 14.77 -8.12
C THR A 168 -3.41 14.29 -6.68
N ALA A 169 -4.33 13.48 -6.13
CA ALA A 169 -4.17 12.93 -4.78
C ALA A 169 -2.94 12.00 -4.65
N ILE A 170 -2.64 11.23 -5.70
CA ILE A 170 -1.43 10.38 -5.75
C ILE A 170 -0.17 11.24 -5.83
N ALA A 171 -0.19 12.30 -6.64
CA ALA A 171 0.93 13.23 -6.76
C ALA A 171 1.22 13.93 -5.42
N ASP A 172 0.17 14.36 -4.70
CA ASP A 172 0.30 15.00 -3.38
C ASP A 172 0.89 14.03 -2.34
N ALA A 173 0.42 12.78 -2.31
CA ALA A 173 0.96 11.76 -1.41
C ALA A 173 2.44 11.45 -1.69
N ILE A 174 2.83 11.39 -2.96
CA ILE A 174 4.22 11.21 -3.37
C ILE A 174 5.07 12.44 -2.98
N ALA A 175 4.55 13.64 -3.16
CA ALA A 175 5.25 14.87 -2.79
C ALA A 175 5.52 14.92 -1.28
N GLU A 176 4.54 14.53 -0.47
CA GLU A 176 4.70 14.47 0.99
C GLU A 176 5.70 13.38 1.41
N ALA A 177 5.68 12.21 0.76
CA ALA A 177 6.67 11.17 1.00
C ALA A 177 8.10 11.61 0.64
N ILE A 178 8.27 12.41 -0.42
CA ILE A 178 9.57 13.00 -0.78
C ILE A 178 10.03 13.99 0.28
N LYS A 179 9.14 14.86 0.79
CA LYS A 179 9.47 15.80 1.87
C LYS A 179 9.91 15.07 3.14
N LEU A 180 9.18 14.04 3.56
CA LEU A 180 9.53 13.22 4.73
C LEU A 180 10.88 12.50 4.58
N ASN A 181 11.32 12.25 3.34
CA ASN A 181 12.60 11.59 3.05
C ASN A 181 13.68 12.58 2.58
N ALA A 182 13.47 13.90 2.71
CA ALA A 182 14.41 14.92 2.22
C ALA A 182 15.81 14.74 2.81
N ASP A 183 15.91 14.45 4.11
CA ASP A 183 17.20 14.24 4.77
C ASP A 183 17.95 13.02 4.24
N ARG A 184 17.22 11.94 3.94
CA ARG A 184 17.80 10.71 3.37
C ARG A 184 18.28 10.92 1.95
N ILE A 185 17.51 11.66 1.14
CA ILE A 185 17.88 12.05 -0.22
C ILE A 185 19.14 12.92 -0.19
N LEU A 186 19.19 13.90 0.71
CA LEU A 186 20.32 14.80 0.88
C LEU A 186 21.57 14.08 1.40
N ALA A 187 21.42 13.12 2.32
CA ALA A 187 22.51 12.27 2.78
C ALA A 187 23.10 11.42 1.64
N ALA A 188 22.25 10.78 0.84
CA ALA A 188 22.69 9.99 -0.32
C ALA A 188 23.44 10.86 -1.35
N ALA A 189 22.93 12.08 -1.62
CA ALA A 189 23.56 13.04 -2.52
C ALA A 189 24.94 13.48 -2.02
N LYS A 190 25.07 13.79 -0.72
CA LYS A 190 26.35 14.18 -0.11
C LYS A 190 27.40 13.07 -0.19
N ILE A 191 27.01 11.82 0.10
CA ILE A 191 27.92 10.66 0.05
C ILE A 191 28.43 10.45 -1.38
N ALA A 192 27.51 10.38 -2.35
CA ALA A 192 27.87 10.17 -3.76
C ALA A 192 28.74 11.31 -4.31
N GLY A 193 28.37 12.56 -4.03
CA GLY A 193 29.14 13.74 -4.45
C GLY A 193 30.56 13.73 -3.88
N ALA A 194 30.71 13.50 -2.58
CA ALA A 194 32.00 13.48 -1.92
C ALA A 194 32.92 12.37 -2.45
N GLU A 195 32.37 11.19 -2.74
CA GLU A 195 33.14 10.07 -3.30
C GLU A 195 33.65 10.38 -4.71
N VAL A 196 32.79 10.86 -5.60
CA VAL A 196 33.17 11.23 -6.97
C VAL A 196 34.14 12.42 -6.97
N GLY A 197 33.90 13.43 -6.15
CA GLY A 197 34.79 14.59 -6.00
C GLY A 197 36.20 14.16 -5.58
N LYS A 198 36.29 13.34 -4.54
CA LYS A 198 37.57 12.77 -4.07
C LYS A 198 38.29 12.00 -5.17
N ASN A 199 37.61 11.08 -5.85
CA ASN A 199 38.22 10.25 -6.88
C ASN A 199 38.68 11.07 -8.09
N SER A 200 37.96 12.13 -8.44
CA SER A 200 38.33 13.07 -9.51
C SER A 200 39.59 13.86 -9.17
N VAL A 201 39.74 14.32 -7.92
CA VAL A 201 40.97 14.98 -7.47
C VAL A 201 42.16 14.02 -7.51
N ILE A 202 42.00 12.79 -7.03
CA ILE A 202 43.04 11.76 -7.07
C ILE A 202 43.50 11.51 -8.51
N ALA A 203 42.56 11.29 -9.43
CA ALA A 203 42.86 11.09 -10.84
C ALA A 203 43.54 12.31 -11.47
N GLY A 204 43.11 13.52 -11.11
CA GLY A 204 43.73 14.76 -11.55
C GLY A 204 45.17 14.92 -11.07
N ILE A 205 45.45 14.58 -9.81
CA ILE A 205 46.80 14.66 -9.23
C ILE A 205 47.75 13.67 -9.91
N ILE A 206 47.32 12.42 -10.09
CA ILE A 206 48.13 11.39 -10.76
C ILE A 206 48.44 11.83 -12.21
N ARG A 207 47.44 12.37 -12.92
CA ARG A 207 47.59 12.77 -14.32
C ARG A 207 48.45 14.02 -14.52
N ASP A 208 48.23 15.05 -13.71
CA ASP A 208 48.87 16.37 -13.92
C ASP A 208 50.22 16.46 -13.18
N PHE A 209 50.47 15.63 -12.16
CA PHE A 209 51.69 15.71 -11.34
C PHE A 209 52.48 14.39 -11.22
N ASP A 210 51.95 13.26 -11.69
CA ASP A 210 52.58 11.93 -11.53
C ASP A 210 52.94 11.58 -10.07
N VAL A 211 52.06 12.02 -9.16
CA VAL A 211 52.17 11.72 -7.73
C VAL A 211 51.12 10.68 -7.36
N SER A 212 51.56 9.47 -7.03
CA SER A 212 50.70 8.36 -6.58
C SER A 212 50.62 8.24 -5.05
N THR A 213 51.58 8.82 -4.33
CA THR A 213 51.67 8.77 -2.86
C THR A 213 52.07 10.11 -2.27
N ILE A 214 51.47 10.47 -1.13
CA ILE A 214 51.82 11.65 -0.33
C ILE A 214 52.26 11.16 1.05
N ASN A 215 53.46 11.55 1.49
CA ASN A 215 54.02 11.18 2.80
C ASN A 215 54.02 9.66 3.07
N GLY A 216 54.39 8.86 2.06
CA GLY A 216 54.38 7.38 2.12
C GLY A 216 52.97 6.75 2.14
N GLN A 217 51.91 7.55 2.03
CA GLN A 217 50.52 7.09 2.07
C GLN A 217 49.87 7.21 0.69
N ALA A 218 49.07 6.22 0.30
CA ALA A 218 48.27 6.28 -0.93
C ALA A 218 47.26 7.43 -0.86
N LEU A 219 47.05 8.14 -1.97
CA LEU A 219 46.17 9.32 -2.04
C LEU A 219 44.75 9.05 -1.52
N GLY A 220 44.19 7.85 -1.76
CA GLY A 220 42.87 7.47 -1.26
C GLY A 220 42.76 7.51 0.27
N LEU A 221 43.78 7.04 0.99
CA LEU A 221 43.81 7.08 2.44
C LEU A 221 44.06 8.51 2.95
N PHE A 222 44.85 9.31 2.23
CA PHE A 222 45.14 10.69 2.58
C PHE A 222 43.85 11.54 2.57
N PHE A 223 43.06 11.46 1.49
CA PHE A 223 41.79 12.16 1.37
C PHE A 223 40.64 11.57 2.20
N THR A 224 40.89 10.49 2.94
CA THR A 224 39.94 10.01 3.96
C THR A 224 40.03 10.87 5.23
N LYS A 225 41.23 11.39 5.55
CA LYS A 225 41.47 12.23 6.73
C LYS A 225 41.39 13.73 6.44
N LYS A 226 41.69 14.12 5.20
CA LYS A 226 41.75 15.53 4.76
C LYS A 226 40.73 15.81 3.66
N LYS A 227 40.18 17.02 3.64
CA LYS A 227 39.23 17.45 2.60
C LYS A 227 39.98 17.70 1.29
N TYR A 228 39.42 17.22 0.19
CA TYR A 228 40.01 17.44 -1.15
C TYR A 228 39.88 18.89 -1.64
N THR A 229 39.09 19.72 -0.96
CA THR A 229 38.91 21.15 -1.27
C THR A 229 39.97 22.05 -0.62
N GLU A 230 40.79 21.52 0.29
CA GLU A 230 41.85 22.27 0.98
C GLU A 230 43.09 22.42 0.06
N ILE A 231 42.95 23.25 -0.97
CA ILE A 231 44.01 23.50 -1.96
C ILE A 231 45.35 23.84 -1.32
N PRO A 232 45.47 24.79 -0.36
CA PRO A 232 46.78 25.17 0.20
C PRO A 232 47.51 23.99 0.85
N THR A 233 46.78 23.15 1.58
CA THR A 233 47.33 21.96 2.23
C THR A 233 47.84 20.96 1.20
N ILE A 234 47.06 20.69 0.14
CA ILE A 234 47.46 19.79 -0.94
C ILE A 234 48.68 20.36 -1.69
N THR A 235 48.72 21.67 -1.93
CA THR A 235 49.85 22.36 -2.56
C THR A 235 51.13 22.14 -1.76
N GLU A 236 51.12 22.31 -0.44
CA GLU A 236 52.30 22.07 0.40
C GLU A 236 52.84 20.65 0.25
N TYR A 237 51.95 19.65 0.30
CA TYR A 237 52.37 18.26 0.15
C TYR A 237 52.97 17.95 -1.22
N ILE A 238 52.35 18.44 -2.30
CA ILE A 238 52.89 18.23 -3.66
C ILE A 238 54.21 18.99 -3.82
N TYR A 239 54.34 20.18 -3.22
CA TYR A 239 55.57 20.96 -3.25
C TYR A 239 56.73 20.24 -2.52
N THR A 240 56.48 19.60 -1.37
CA THR A 240 57.53 18.80 -0.70
C THR A 240 57.99 17.59 -1.55
N GLN A 241 57.08 16.97 -2.31
CA GLN A 241 57.44 15.91 -3.25
C GLN A 241 58.26 16.44 -4.43
N TYR A 242 57.92 17.65 -4.90
CA TYR A 242 58.70 18.35 -5.91
C TYR A 242 60.12 18.63 -5.42
N GLU A 243 60.31 19.15 -4.21
CA GLU A 243 61.64 19.40 -3.65
C GLU A 243 62.46 18.11 -3.54
N ALA A 244 61.86 17.03 -3.04
CA ALA A 244 62.54 15.75 -2.89
C ALA A 244 62.97 15.14 -4.23
N ARG A 245 62.10 15.14 -5.25
CA ARG A 245 62.33 14.49 -6.55
C ARG A 245 63.15 15.36 -7.50
N CYS A 246 62.85 16.65 -7.58
CA CYS A 246 63.35 17.52 -8.64
C CYS A 246 64.64 18.29 -8.28
N LEU A 247 64.88 18.59 -7.00
CA LEU A 247 66.12 19.25 -6.57
C LEU A 247 67.27 18.24 -6.37
N SER A 248 66.96 17.01 -5.96
CA SER A 248 67.98 16.02 -5.58
C SER A 248 68.40 15.08 -6.71
N ASN A 249 67.49 14.66 -7.60
CA ASN A 249 67.73 13.70 -8.69
C ASN A 249 66.90 14.06 -9.91
N ARG A 250 67.34 15.07 -10.67
CA ARG A 250 66.58 15.66 -11.78
C ARG A 250 66.43 14.66 -12.94
N SER A 251 65.33 13.93 -12.95
CA SER A 251 64.92 13.09 -14.09
C SER A 251 64.16 13.96 -15.11
N PRO A 252 64.60 14.05 -16.38
CA PRO A 252 63.88 14.79 -17.42
C PRO A 252 62.48 14.23 -17.72
N ASN A 253 62.20 13.00 -17.32
CA ASN A 253 60.96 12.29 -17.61
C ASN A 253 59.89 12.45 -16.51
N ASP A 254 60.21 13.12 -15.40
CA ASP A 254 59.26 13.35 -14.31
C ASP A 254 58.39 14.58 -14.61
N ILE A 255 57.08 14.37 -14.75
CA ILE A 255 56.10 15.41 -15.10
C ILE A 255 56.15 16.58 -14.11
N LEU A 256 56.40 16.29 -12.83
CA LEU A 256 56.47 17.30 -11.77
C LEU A 256 57.68 18.22 -11.95
N CYS A 257 58.80 17.68 -12.43
CA CYS A 257 60.05 18.43 -12.66
C CYS A 257 60.04 19.19 -14.00
N LEU A 258 59.21 18.77 -14.96
CA LEU A 258 59.06 19.45 -16.25
C LEU A 258 58.51 20.87 -16.09
N TYR A 259 57.61 21.09 -15.12
CA TYR A 259 57.00 22.40 -14.86
C TYR A 259 58.04 23.47 -14.48
N ASP A 260 59.09 23.10 -13.75
CA ASP A 260 60.21 23.98 -13.37
C ASP A 260 61.08 24.36 -14.58
N MET A 261 61.25 23.43 -15.53
CA MET A 261 62.01 23.69 -16.75
C MET A 261 61.27 24.69 -17.67
N ILE A 262 59.93 24.68 -17.68
CA ILE A 262 59.09 25.59 -18.47
C ILE A 262 59.09 27.00 -17.88
N THR A 263 59.04 27.15 -16.55
CA THR A 263 59.03 28.47 -15.89
C THR A 263 60.39 29.17 -15.93
N SER A 264 61.48 28.41 -15.96
CA SER A 264 62.85 28.91 -16.02
C SER A 264 63.25 29.49 -17.39
N GLY A 265 62.55 29.15 -18.48
CA GLY A 265 62.86 29.61 -19.85
C GLY A 265 62.30 30.98 -20.24
N SER A 266 61.39 31.54 -19.44
CA SER A 266 60.69 32.79 -19.74
C SER A 266 61.41 34.02 -19.18
N ARG A 267 62.17 34.72 -20.05
CA ARG A 267 62.70 36.10 -19.92
C ARG A 267 62.43 36.80 -18.57
N GLY A 268 63.25 36.48 -17.56
CA GLY A 268 63.44 37.31 -16.37
C GLY A 268 62.35 37.32 -15.29
N LYS A 269 61.29 36.51 -15.39
CA LYS A 269 60.35 36.32 -14.26
C LYS A 269 60.56 34.94 -13.64
N VAL A 270 61.16 34.90 -12.45
CA VAL A 270 61.14 33.71 -11.60
C VAL A 270 59.70 33.48 -11.18
N VAL A 271 59.03 32.50 -11.79
CA VAL A 271 57.69 32.08 -11.39
C VAL A 271 57.85 31.04 -10.28
N ASP A 272 57.31 31.35 -9.11
CA ASP A 272 57.32 30.44 -7.96
C ASP A 272 56.53 29.16 -8.30
N MET A 273 57.19 28.00 -8.21
CA MET A 273 56.62 26.70 -8.52
C MET A 273 55.36 26.40 -7.69
N ARG A 274 55.28 26.92 -6.46
CA ARG A 274 54.09 26.81 -5.60
C ARG A 274 52.84 27.39 -6.27
N THR A 275 52.99 28.52 -6.98
CA THR A 275 51.89 29.18 -7.69
C THR A 275 51.41 28.38 -8.90
N VAL A 276 52.32 27.68 -9.59
CA VAL A 276 52.01 26.80 -10.72
C VAL A 276 51.24 25.57 -10.24
N ILE A 277 51.72 24.93 -9.16
CA ILE A 277 51.04 23.78 -8.54
C ILE A 277 49.64 24.20 -8.08
N GLN A 278 49.52 25.35 -7.40
CA GLN A 278 48.24 25.86 -6.92
C GLN A 278 47.26 26.15 -8.07
N GLY A 279 47.72 26.72 -9.19
CA GLY A 279 46.89 26.98 -10.37
C GLY A 279 46.34 25.70 -10.99
N ASN A 280 47.19 24.68 -11.15
CA ASN A 280 46.77 23.36 -11.66
C ASN A 280 45.84 22.64 -10.68
N LEU A 281 46.11 22.68 -9.37
CA LEU A 281 45.23 22.13 -8.34
C LEU A 281 43.87 22.81 -8.35
N THR A 282 43.82 24.13 -8.51
CA THR A 282 42.55 24.86 -8.62
C THR A 282 41.74 24.36 -9.82
N ARG A 283 42.39 24.11 -10.96
CA ARG A 283 41.74 23.53 -12.14
C ARG A 283 41.24 22.11 -11.90
N ILE A 284 41.98 21.30 -11.14
CA ILE A 284 41.57 19.93 -10.78
C ILE A 284 40.38 19.95 -9.82
N VAL A 285 40.46 20.75 -8.74
CA VAL A 285 39.40 20.87 -7.73
C VAL A 285 38.13 21.43 -8.36
N THR A 286 38.20 22.45 -9.20
CA THR A 286 37.00 22.98 -9.89
C THR A 286 36.35 21.96 -10.83
N LYS A 287 37.13 21.11 -11.51
CA LYS A 287 36.59 19.97 -12.29
C LYS A 287 35.96 18.91 -11.38
N ALA A 288 36.60 18.63 -10.24
CA ALA A 288 36.10 17.69 -9.25
C ALA A 288 34.81 18.16 -8.58
N GLU A 289 34.67 19.46 -8.30
CA GLU A 289 33.45 20.07 -7.77
C GLU A 289 32.29 19.94 -8.76
N LYS A 290 32.54 20.18 -10.06
CA LYS A 290 31.53 19.95 -11.11
C LYS A 290 31.10 18.48 -11.18
N ALA A 291 32.06 17.56 -11.10
CA ALA A 291 31.76 16.12 -11.09
C ALA A 291 31.01 15.69 -9.81
N SER A 292 31.40 16.22 -8.66
CA SER A 292 30.73 16.02 -7.36
C SER A 292 29.30 16.53 -7.39
N ALA A 293 29.06 17.75 -7.90
CA ALA A 293 27.72 18.32 -8.01
C ALA A 293 26.82 17.50 -8.95
N LYS A 294 27.38 17.02 -10.07
CA LYS A 294 26.66 16.12 -10.97
C LYS A 294 26.28 14.81 -10.28
N ALA A 295 27.23 14.14 -9.64
CA ALA A 295 26.99 12.90 -8.93
C ALA A 295 25.99 13.05 -7.77
N ALA A 296 26.04 14.17 -7.03
CA ALA A 296 25.07 14.49 -6.00
C ALA A 296 23.66 14.66 -6.57
N LYS A 297 23.52 15.33 -7.72
CA LYS A 297 22.24 15.49 -8.42
C LYS A 297 21.69 14.14 -8.90
N ASP A 298 22.53 13.33 -9.55
CA ASP A 298 22.15 12.02 -10.08
C ASP A 298 21.70 11.07 -8.94
N ALA A 299 22.40 11.10 -7.80
CA ALA A 299 22.03 10.32 -6.62
C ALA A 299 20.73 10.80 -5.98
N SER A 300 20.51 12.11 -5.89
CA SER A 300 19.26 12.70 -5.40
C SER A 300 18.06 12.31 -6.27
N GLU A 301 18.24 12.38 -7.59
CA GLU A 301 17.22 11.97 -8.56
C GLU A 301 16.91 10.47 -8.47
N THR A 302 17.95 9.64 -8.34
CA THR A 302 17.80 8.19 -8.16
C THR A 302 17.03 7.86 -6.87
N ALA A 303 17.38 8.48 -5.75
CA ALA A 303 16.69 8.28 -4.47
C ALA A 303 15.22 8.74 -4.55
N THR A 304 14.97 9.88 -5.20
CA THR A 304 13.61 10.40 -5.43
C THR A 304 12.78 9.44 -6.28
N ASN A 305 13.37 8.90 -7.35
CA ASN A 305 12.70 7.95 -8.25
C ASN A 305 12.41 6.61 -7.55
N ALA A 306 13.30 6.14 -6.69
CA ALA A 306 13.06 4.97 -5.87
C ALA A 306 11.87 5.15 -4.91
N ILE A 307 11.78 6.32 -4.24
CA ILE A 307 10.64 6.65 -3.37
C ILE A 307 9.34 6.71 -4.17
N LYS A 308 9.35 7.38 -5.32
CA LYS A 308 8.18 7.43 -6.23
C LYS A 308 7.72 6.03 -6.61
N ALA A 309 8.63 5.18 -7.08
CA ALA A 309 8.30 3.80 -7.47
C ALA A 309 7.73 2.99 -6.31
N GLN A 310 8.33 3.09 -5.12
CA GLN A 310 7.83 2.42 -3.93
C GLN A 310 6.42 2.88 -3.56
N GLN A 311 6.16 4.19 -3.53
CA GLN A 311 4.85 4.74 -3.20
C GLN A 311 3.79 4.38 -4.23
N THR A 312 4.11 4.47 -5.52
CA THR A 312 3.20 4.04 -6.60
C THR A 312 2.85 2.56 -6.47
N ASN A 313 3.82 1.71 -6.14
CA ASN A 313 3.56 0.28 -5.91
C ASN A 313 2.62 0.08 -4.72
N VAL A 314 2.89 0.71 -3.57
CA VAL A 314 2.02 0.59 -2.38
C VAL A 314 0.58 1.03 -2.68
N ILE A 315 0.42 2.15 -3.38
CA ILE A 315 -0.89 2.67 -3.79
C ILE A 315 -1.59 1.69 -4.74
N ASN A 316 -0.90 1.20 -5.76
CA ASN A 316 -1.47 0.26 -6.73
C ASN A 316 -1.89 -1.07 -6.06
N THR A 317 -1.05 -1.59 -5.16
CA THR A 317 -1.35 -2.83 -4.43
C THR A 317 -2.58 -2.66 -3.56
N THR A 318 -2.65 -1.53 -2.83
CA THR A 318 -3.79 -1.19 -1.99
C THR A 318 -5.07 -1.03 -2.83
N TYR A 319 -5.01 -0.31 -3.94
CA TYR A 319 -6.13 -0.16 -4.87
C TYR A 319 -6.62 -1.50 -5.45
N ALA A 320 -5.69 -2.40 -5.81
CA ALA A 320 -6.03 -3.73 -6.28
C ALA A 320 -6.82 -4.53 -5.22
N THR A 321 -6.42 -4.45 -3.95
CA THR A 321 -7.19 -5.11 -2.87
C THR A 321 -8.62 -4.57 -2.76
N TYR A 322 -8.81 -3.25 -2.83
CA TYR A 322 -10.14 -2.65 -2.81
C TYR A 322 -10.98 -3.03 -4.02
N GLN A 323 -10.38 -3.07 -5.22
CA GLN A 323 -11.06 -3.52 -6.44
C GLN A 323 -11.57 -4.95 -6.30
N THR A 324 -10.74 -5.88 -5.79
CA THR A 324 -11.16 -7.26 -5.59
C THR A 324 -12.33 -7.38 -4.61
N ALA A 325 -12.33 -6.61 -3.53
CA ALA A 325 -13.43 -6.57 -2.57
C ALA A 325 -14.72 -6.02 -3.19
N ILE A 326 -14.64 -4.96 -3.99
CA ILE A 326 -15.78 -4.38 -4.71
C ILE A 326 -16.35 -5.40 -5.70
N THR A 327 -15.50 -6.03 -6.51
CA THR A 327 -15.92 -7.06 -7.48
C THR A 327 -16.59 -8.25 -6.78
N ALA A 328 -16.04 -8.74 -5.68
CA ALA A 328 -16.62 -9.82 -4.90
C ALA A 328 -18.01 -9.45 -4.34
N SER A 329 -18.18 -8.22 -3.85
CA SER A 329 -19.47 -7.70 -3.39
C SER A 329 -20.51 -7.63 -4.52
N ILE A 330 -20.12 -7.14 -5.70
CA ILE A 330 -21.00 -7.10 -6.88
C ILE A 330 -21.43 -8.51 -7.30
N ILE A 331 -20.50 -9.47 -7.35
CA ILE A 331 -20.82 -10.86 -7.68
C ILE A 331 -21.81 -11.45 -6.66
N ALA A 332 -21.61 -11.22 -5.37
CA ALA A 332 -22.52 -11.67 -4.33
C ALA A 332 -23.94 -11.11 -4.51
N ILE A 333 -24.07 -9.82 -4.81
CA ILE A 333 -25.37 -9.17 -5.09
C ILE A 333 -26.04 -9.82 -6.32
N VAL A 334 -25.30 -10.04 -7.40
CA VAL A 334 -25.82 -10.66 -8.63
C VAL A 334 -26.33 -12.08 -8.37
N VAL A 335 -25.60 -12.88 -7.57
CA VAL A 335 -26.02 -14.24 -7.19
C VAL A 335 -27.32 -14.22 -6.38
N ILE A 336 -27.45 -13.31 -5.41
CA ILE A 336 -28.68 -13.17 -4.61
C ILE A 336 -29.87 -12.80 -5.51
N VAL A 337 -29.68 -11.85 -6.43
CA VAL A 337 -30.72 -11.45 -7.39
C VAL A 337 -31.12 -12.61 -8.29
N LEU A 338 -30.17 -13.40 -8.79
CA LEU A 338 -30.46 -14.59 -9.61
C LEU A 338 -31.29 -15.63 -8.84
N ILE A 339 -30.94 -15.92 -7.58
CA ILE A 339 -31.72 -16.84 -6.72
C ILE A 339 -33.14 -16.32 -6.53
N MET A 340 -33.31 -15.02 -6.24
CA MET A 340 -34.62 -14.39 -6.08
C MET A 340 -35.47 -14.52 -7.34
N VAL A 341 -34.87 -14.32 -8.52
CA VAL A 341 -35.52 -14.47 -9.82
C VAL A 341 -35.94 -15.93 -10.06
N ILE A 342 -35.08 -16.91 -9.77
CA ILE A 342 -35.41 -18.34 -9.91
C ILE A 342 -36.59 -18.72 -8.99
N ILE A 343 -36.54 -18.33 -7.72
CA ILE A 343 -37.64 -18.57 -6.76
C ILE A 343 -38.93 -17.91 -7.26
N TYR A 344 -38.86 -16.67 -7.74
CA TYR A 344 -40.00 -15.97 -8.33
C TYR A 344 -40.59 -16.73 -9.51
N PHE A 345 -39.78 -17.23 -10.44
CA PHE A 345 -40.25 -18.02 -11.58
C PHE A 345 -40.91 -19.33 -11.13
N ILE A 346 -40.35 -20.04 -10.14
CA ILE A 346 -40.96 -21.26 -9.58
C ILE A 346 -42.33 -20.96 -8.96
N LEU A 347 -42.41 -19.92 -8.12
CA LEU A 347 -43.66 -19.51 -7.47
C LEU A 347 -44.71 -19.07 -8.50
N ARG A 348 -44.30 -18.28 -9.50
CA ARG A 348 -45.18 -17.83 -10.60
C ARG A 348 -45.69 -19.02 -11.41
N HIS A 349 -44.84 -19.99 -11.72
CA HIS A 349 -45.24 -21.19 -12.43
C HIS A 349 -46.25 -22.02 -11.61
N ARG A 350 -46.02 -22.19 -10.31
CA ARG A 350 -46.95 -22.89 -9.40
C ARG A 350 -48.31 -22.20 -9.35
N ARG A 351 -48.34 -20.85 -9.23
CA ARG A 351 -49.60 -20.07 -9.26
C ARG A 351 -50.35 -20.25 -10.57
N LYS A 352 -49.68 -20.13 -11.72
CA LYS A 352 -50.32 -20.36 -13.04
C LYS A 352 -50.92 -21.76 -13.15
N LYS A 353 -50.20 -22.80 -12.70
CA LYS A 353 -50.70 -24.19 -12.73
C LYS A 353 -51.92 -24.37 -11.82
N LYS A 354 -51.93 -23.76 -10.63
CA LYS A 354 -53.08 -23.79 -9.70
C LYS A 354 -54.32 -23.12 -10.33
N MET A 355 -54.15 -21.97 -11.00
CA MET A 355 -55.27 -21.29 -11.67
C MET A 355 -55.83 -22.09 -12.84
N LYS A 356 -54.98 -22.70 -13.67
CA LYS A 356 -55.45 -23.59 -14.76
C LYS A 356 -56.28 -24.76 -14.24
N LYS A 357 -55.83 -25.41 -13.15
CA LYS A 357 -56.59 -26.49 -12.50
C LYS A 357 -57.95 -26.02 -11.98
N LYS A 358 -58.01 -24.87 -11.28
CA LYS A 358 -59.28 -24.31 -10.80
C LYS A 358 -60.28 -24.07 -11.94
N LEU A 359 -59.80 -23.55 -13.07
CA LEU A 359 -60.65 -23.26 -14.23
C LEU A 359 -61.23 -24.55 -14.88
N GLN A 360 -60.49 -25.67 -14.81
CA GLN A 360 -61.01 -26.97 -15.25
C GLN A 360 -62.08 -27.52 -14.29
N TYR A 361 -61.89 -27.37 -12.97
CA TYR A 361 -62.89 -27.81 -11.99
C TYR A 361 -64.20 -27.02 -12.05
N ILE A 362 -64.14 -25.70 -12.32
CA ILE A 362 -65.35 -24.88 -12.49
C ILE A 362 -66.17 -25.35 -13.69
N LYS A 363 -65.52 -25.63 -14.82
CA LYS A 363 -66.21 -26.13 -16.03
C LYS A 363 -66.91 -27.47 -15.82
N LEU A 364 -66.33 -28.36 -15.01
CA LEU A 364 -66.94 -29.67 -14.69
C LEU A 364 -68.13 -29.60 -13.73
N LEU A 365 -68.37 -28.45 -13.08
CA LEU A 365 -69.50 -28.24 -12.16
C LEU A 365 -70.67 -27.51 -12.82
N GLU A 366 -70.47 -26.90 -13.99
CA GLU A 366 -71.52 -26.24 -14.78
C GLU A 366 -72.19 -27.17 -15.82
N GLU A 367 -71.56 -28.31 -16.14
CA GLU A 367 -72.18 -29.45 -16.82
C GLU A 367 -72.85 -30.38 -15.81
#